data_AF-A0A358AGB7-F1
#
_entry.id   AF-A0A358AGB7-F1
#
_cell.length_a   1.000
_cell.length_b   1.000
_cell.length_c   1.000
_cell.angle_alpha   90.00
_cell.angle_beta   90.00
_cell.angle_gamma   90.00
#
_symmetry.space_group_name_H-M   'P 1'
#
loop_
_entity.id
_entity.type
_entity.pdbx_description
1 polymer ?
#
loop_
_entity_poly.entity_id
_entity_poly.type
_entity_poly.pdbx_seq_one_letter_code
_entity_poly.pdbx_strand_id
1 'polypeptide(L)' 'AGYKIENIDSVLIADNPKINKYRAQIIANLSSVLKIPLNSVNLKSTTSEGVGQIGSQAIAAYAVSLLKKTRK' A
#
# COMPACT_ATOMS: atom_id res chain seq x y z
N ALA A 1 -2.74 -18.82 -12.46
CA ALA A 1 -1.55 -19.05 -11.61
C ALA A 1 -1.99 -19.72 -10.32
N GLY A 2 -1.29 -20.76 -9.86
CA GLY A 2 -1.63 -21.49 -8.61
C GLY A 2 -1.06 -20.82 -7.35
N TYR A 3 -1.35 -19.53 -7.17
CA TYR A 3 -0.86 -18.72 -6.05
C TYR A 3 -1.98 -17.85 -5.49
N LYS A 4 -1.89 -17.57 -4.19
CA LYS A 4 -2.73 -16.60 -3.48
C LYS A 4 -1.85 -15.57 -2.80
N ILE A 5 -2.39 -14.37 -2.61
CA ILE A 5 -1.74 -13.33 -1.81
C ILE A 5 -1.89 -13.73 -0.33
N GLU A 6 -0.77 -13.79 0.39
CA GLU A 6 -0.78 -14.03 1.84
C GLU A 6 -0.91 -12.69 2.58
N ASN A 7 -0.07 -11.71 2.21
CA ASN A 7 -0.12 -10.35 2.71
C ASN A 7 0.50 -9.35 1.74
N ILE A 8 0.24 -8.07 2.00
CA ILE A 8 0.85 -6.94 1.31
C ILE A 8 1.33 -5.92 2.33
N ASP A 9 2.50 -5.37 2.07
CA ASP A 9 3.02 -4.20 2.76
C ASP A 9 3.35 -3.12 1.72
N SER A 10 2.91 -1.90 1.97
CA SER A 10 3.05 -0.79 1.02
C SER A 10 3.50 0.49 1.71
N VAL A 11 4.20 1.35 0.97
CA VAL A 11 4.68 2.67 1.42
C VAL A 11 4.25 3.71 0.40
N LEU A 12 3.50 4.70 0.83
CA LEU A 12 3.23 5.93 0.07
C LEU A 12 4.20 7.03 0.47
N ILE A 13 4.79 7.70 -0.51
CA ILE A 13 5.62 8.88 -0.29
C ILE A 13 4.89 10.06 -0.92
N ALA A 14 4.37 10.94 -0.07
CA ALA A 14 3.60 12.10 -0.48
C ALA A 14 3.65 13.18 0.60
N ASP A 15 4.04 14.39 0.20
CA ASP A 15 3.99 15.56 1.10
C ASP A 15 2.54 16.04 1.29
N ASN A 16 1.74 16.01 0.22
CA ASN A 16 0.33 16.31 0.26
C ASN A 16 -0.47 15.39 -0.69
N PRO A 17 -1.70 14.98 -0.33
CA PRO A 17 -2.38 15.24 0.95
C PRO A 17 -1.86 14.36 2.10
N LYS A 18 -2.19 14.70 3.35
CA LYS A 18 -1.84 13.89 4.54
C LYS A 18 -2.52 12.51 4.49
N ILE A 19 -1.76 11.49 4.08
CA ILE A 19 -2.24 10.12 3.85
C ILE A 19 -2.86 9.48 5.09
N ASN A 20 -2.42 9.83 6.30
CA ASN A 20 -2.99 9.31 7.55
C ASN A 20 -4.51 9.49 7.66
N LYS A 21 -5.08 10.56 7.07
CA LYS A 21 -6.54 10.78 7.06
C LYS A 21 -7.30 9.75 6.23
N TYR A 22 -6.64 9.17 5.22
CA TYR A 22 -7.23 8.23 4.26
C TYR A 22 -6.77 6.79 4.48
N ARG A 23 -5.81 6.58 5.40
CA ARG A 23 -5.13 5.29 5.62
C ARG A 23 -6.11 4.13 5.79
N ALA A 24 -7.11 4.26 6.66
CA ALA A 24 -8.09 3.20 6.92
C ALA A 24 -8.92 2.87 5.66
N GLN A 25 -9.34 3.90 4.91
CA GLN A 25 -10.08 3.73 3.68
C GLN A 25 -9.24 3.05 2.59
N ILE A 26 -7.96 3.43 2.45
CA ILE A 26 -7.05 2.80 1.49
C ILE A 26 -6.86 1.31 1.84
N ILE A 27 -6.62 0.98 3.11
CA ILE A 27 -6.48 -0.40 3.58
C ILE A 27 -7.75 -1.21 3.29
N ALA A 28 -8.94 -0.64 3.55
CA ALA A 28 -10.22 -1.28 3.27
C ALA A 28 -10.43 -1.54 1.77
N ASN A 29 -10.11 -0.56 0.93
CA ASN A 29 -10.20 -0.69 -0.52
C ASN A 29 -9.25 -1.78 -1.04
N LEU A 30 -7.99 -1.80 -0.58
CA LEU A 30 -7.02 -2.82 -0.96
C LEU A 30 -7.47 -4.22 -0.55
N SER A 31 -7.94 -4.39 0.68
CA SER A 31 -8.49 -5.66 1.17
C SER A 31 -9.67 -6.13 0.33
N SER A 32 -10.61 -5.24 0.01
CA SER A 32 -11.78 -5.54 -0.82
C SER A 32 -11.41 -5.95 -2.24
N VAL A 33 -10.59 -5.14 -2.92
CA VAL A 33 -10.18 -5.38 -4.31
C VAL A 33 -9.37 -6.65 -4.45
N LEU A 34 -8.45 -6.89 -3.51
CA LEU A 34 -7.55 -8.05 -3.55
C LEU A 34 -8.15 -9.30 -2.90
N LYS A 35 -9.32 -9.18 -2.28
CA LYS A 35 -10.05 -10.25 -1.59
C LYS A 35 -9.19 -10.95 -0.53
N ILE A 36 -8.44 -10.17 0.24
CA ILE A 36 -7.64 -10.65 1.38
C ILE A 36 -8.09 -10.00 2.68
N PRO A 37 -7.88 -10.64 3.84
CA PRO A 37 -8.23 -10.07 5.13
C PRO A 37 -7.61 -8.69 5.38
N LEU A 38 -8.30 -7.80 6.11
CA LEU A 38 -7.79 -6.46 6.46
C LEU A 38 -6.46 -6.52 7.21
N ASN A 39 -6.28 -7.51 8.09
CA ASN A 39 -5.04 -7.72 8.83
C ASN A 39 -3.88 -8.26 7.95
N SER A 40 -4.15 -8.65 6.71
CA SER A 40 -3.14 -9.01 5.71
C SER A 40 -2.68 -7.81 4.87
N VAL A 41 -3.22 -6.60 5.11
CA VAL A 41 -2.88 -5.39 4.37
C VAL A 41 -2.24 -4.38 5.31
N ASN A 42 -0.98 -4.02 5.04
CA ASN A 42 -0.33 -2.90 5.68
C ASN A 42 -0.04 -1.77 4.69
N LEU A 43 -0.30 -0.55 5.13
CA LEU A 43 0.10 0.67 4.46
C LEU A 43 1.10 1.40 5.35
N LYS A 44 2.01 2.16 4.80
CA LYS A 44 2.86 3.12 5.50
C LYS A 44 2.85 4.39 4.68
N SER A 45 3.12 5.51 5.33
CA SER A 45 3.26 6.77 4.61
C SER A 45 4.38 7.60 5.19
N THR A 46 5.16 8.23 4.33
CA THR A 46 6.18 9.21 4.69
C THR A 46 6.12 10.38 3.71
N THR A 47 6.85 11.44 4.03
CA THR A 47 7.03 12.61 3.17
C THR A 47 8.45 12.61 2.59
N SER A 48 8.66 13.36 1.52
CA SER A 48 9.98 13.70 0.99
C SER A 48 10.48 15.07 1.48
N GLU A 49 9.74 15.71 2.40
CA GLU A 49 10.09 16.99 3.03
C GLU A 49 10.46 18.10 2.01
N GLY A 50 9.69 18.21 0.94
CA GLY A 50 9.90 19.19 -0.13
C GLY A 50 11.06 18.85 -1.07
N VAL A 51 11.73 17.72 -0.89
CA VAL A 51 12.91 17.35 -1.70
C VAL A 51 12.50 16.60 -2.97
N GLY A 52 12.98 17.10 -4.11
CA GLY A 52 12.80 16.47 -5.41
C GLY A 52 11.35 16.53 -5.92
N GLN A 53 11.06 15.78 -6.99
CA GLN A 53 9.74 15.81 -7.63
C GLN A 53 8.64 15.28 -6.71
N ILE A 54 8.95 14.31 -5.84
CA ILE A 54 7.98 13.73 -4.88
C ILE A 54 7.63 14.74 -3.77
N GLY A 55 8.58 15.59 -3.37
CA GLY A 55 8.32 16.66 -2.41
C GLY A 55 7.45 17.81 -2.95
N SER A 56 7.17 17.86 -4.26
CA SER A 56 6.43 18.97 -4.89
C SER A 56 5.17 18.53 -5.63
N GLN A 57 5.34 17.77 -6.72
CA GLN A 57 4.31 17.58 -7.75
C GLN A 57 3.97 16.10 -8.01
N ALA A 58 4.69 15.18 -7.38
CA ALA A 58 4.55 13.76 -7.60
C ALA A 58 4.23 13.01 -6.29
N ILE A 59 3.62 11.84 -6.44
CA ILE A 59 3.43 10.87 -5.37
C ILE A 59 4.09 9.58 -5.82
N ALA A 60 4.82 8.93 -4.93
CA ALA A 60 5.40 7.61 -5.18
C ALA A 60 4.77 6.54 -4.29
N ALA A 61 4.73 5.31 -4.80
CA ALA A 61 4.21 4.16 -4.07
C ALA A 61 5.13 2.96 -4.28
N TYR A 62 5.46 2.28 -3.19
CA TYR A 62 6.12 0.98 -3.20
C TYR A 62 5.19 -0.06 -2.58
N ALA A 63 5.16 -1.26 -3.14
CA ALA A 63 4.37 -2.37 -2.61
C ALA A 63 5.14 -3.69 -2.74
N VAL A 64 5.09 -4.48 -1.68
CA VAL A 64 5.66 -5.83 -1.62
C VAL A 64 4.54 -6.78 -1.25
N SER A 65 4.42 -7.88 -2.00
CA SER A 65 3.44 -8.95 -1.72
C SER A 65 4.14 -10.27 -1.52
N LEU A 66 3.73 -11.00 -0.49
CA LEU A 66 4.09 -12.39 -0.32
C LEU A 66 3.03 -13.27 -0.98
N LEU A 67 3.47 -14.09 -1.93
CA LEU A 67 2.60 -15.05 -2.61
C LEU A 67 2.83 -16.45 -2.04
N LYS A 68 1.74 -17.13 -1.73
CA LYS A 68 1.74 -18.52 -1.30
C LYS A 68 1.22 -19.41 -2.41
N LYS A 69 1.98 -20.44 -2.77
CA LYS A 69 1.51 -21.44 -3.74
C LYS A 69 0.27 -22.13 -3.17
N THR A 70 -0.83 -22.11 -3.91
CA THR A 70 -2.01 -22.90 -3.58
C THR A 70 -1.67 -24.35 -3.89
N ARG A 71 -1.61 -25.20 -2.86
CA ARG A 71 -1.55 -26.64 -3.09
C ARG A 71 -2.85 -27.02 -3.81
N LYS A 72 -2.71 -27.72 -4.95
CA LYS A 72 -3.86 -28.41 -5.54
C LYS A 72 -4.35 -29.48 -4.57
#